data_AF-A0A182GJI7-F1
#
_entry.id   AF-A0A182GJI7-F1
#
_cell.length_a   1.000
_cell.length_b   1.000
_cell.length_c   1.000
_cell.angle_alpha   90.00
_cell.angle_beta   90.00
_cell.angle_gamma   90.00
#
_symmetry.space_group_name_H-M   'P 1'
#
loop_
_entity.id
_entity.type
_entity.pdbx_description
1 polymer ?
#
loop_
_entity_poly.entity_id
_entity_poly.type
_entity_poly.pdbx_seq_one_letter_code
_entity_poly.pdbx_strand_id
1 'polypeptide(L)'
;MATTFGTSFGNLHHICLTNVTITPTDHPLECPNLRKLMLFWLTFKKPLKIRTPQLQALTCNASVLNQLQLNEAPQANRLSIDMRRAPYDPSEMAYPASFSFFRKLKLTVSHCFRYDNRWFSVYCSYFNAITELIVDGKFPKNHYMHLKDIVSSLTQVSSLTLRWMSVPSDFSYLPVNVKTVNIEDCTTEADSIQFGPSVRCVRVSNLWMWNMPDDIGVEMQLLPEGRFSPLSSKRVLVRKGKVMTPRTIYSTVEGV
;
A
#
# COMPACT_ATOMS: atom_id res chain seq x y z
N MET A 1 -48.39 1.43 3.81
CA MET A 1 -47.14 1.81 3.12
C MET A 1 -46.01 1.02 3.76
N ALA A 2 -45.35 0.13 3.02
CA ALA A 2 -44.21 -0.62 3.55
C ALA A 2 -42.97 0.27 3.48
N THR A 3 -42.47 0.68 4.64
CA THR A 3 -41.14 1.26 4.78
C THR A 3 -40.13 0.14 4.58
N THR A 4 -39.59 0.00 3.36
CA THR A 4 -38.41 -0.84 3.09
C THR A 4 -37.20 -0.18 3.75
N PHE A 5 -37.05 -0.39 5.05
CA PHE A 5 -35.79 -0.13 5.74
C PHE A 5 -34.69 -0.96 5.06
N GLY A 6 -33.51 -0.38 4.86
CA GLY A 6 -32.37 -1.10 4.30
C GLY A 6 -32.08 -2.38 5.10
N THR A 7 -31.60 -3.42 4.43
CA THR A 7 -31.25 -4.67 5.09
C THR A 7 -30.18 -4.39 6.17
N SER A 8 -30.52 -4.67 7.43
CA SER A 8 -29.64 -4.42 8.58
C SER A 8 -29.07 -5.72 9.13
N PHE A 9 -27.75 -5.73 9.31
CA PHE A 9 -27.00 -6.86 9.85
C PHE A 9 -26.31 -6.46 11.16
N GLY A 10 -27.10 -6.33 12.23
CA GLY A 10 -26.64 -5.86 13.54
C GLY A 10 -25.54 -6.70 14.18
N ASN A 11 -25.50 -8.02 13.95
CA ASN A 11 -24.54 -8.92 14.61
C ASN A 11 -23.30 -9.22 13.76
N LEU A 12 -23.22 -8.71 12.53
CA LEU A 12 -22.06 -8.98 11.66
C LEU A 12 -20.87 -8.11 12.05
N HIS A 13 -19.80 -8.77 12.49
CA HIS A 13 -18.51 -8.12 12.79
C HIS A 13 -17.49 -8.25 11.67
N HIS A 14 -17.62 -9.28 10.84
CA HIS A 14 -16.67 -9.64 9.79
C HIS A 14 -17.44 -10.11 8.58
N ILE A 15 -17.14 -9.55 7.41
CA ILE A 15 -17.67 -10.00 6.12
C ILE A 15 -16.48 -10.36 5.24
N CYS A 16 -16.52 -11.57 4.68
CA CYS A 16 -15.59 -12.01 3.65
C CYS A 16 -16.39 -12.55 2.46
N LEU A 17 -16.33 -11.86 1.33
CA LEU A 17 -16.98 -12.26 0.09
C LEU A 17 -15.91 -12.45 -0.98
N THR A 18 -15.95 -13.57 -1.69
CA THR A 18 -14.96 -13.93 -2.69
C THR A 18 -15.64 -14.67 -3.84
N ASN A 19 -15.41 -14.27 -5.09
CA ASN A 19 -15.97 -14.91 -6.29
C ASN A 19 -17.52 -15.01 -6.28
N VAL A 20 -18.20 -13.95 -5.86
CA VAL A 20 -19.66 -13.91 -5.85
C VAL A 20 -20.22 -12.73 -6.65
N THR A 21 -21.37 -12.97 -7.28
CA THR A 21 -22.16 -11.92 -7.91
C THR A 21 -23.08 -11.30 -6.87
N ILE A 22 -22.95 -10.00 -6.67
CA ILE A 22 -23.82 -9.22 -5.78
C ILE A 22 -24.79 -8.43 -6.65
N THR A 23 -26.08 -8.49 -6.29
CA THR A 23 -27.11 -7.63 -6.88
C THR A 23 -27.49 -6.59 -5.84
N PRO A 24 -26.88 -5.39 -5.85
CA PRO A 24 -27.14 -4.39 -4.83
C PRO A 24 -28.55 -3.82 -4.98
N THR A 25 -29.16 -3.51 -3.85
CA THR A 25 -30.38 -2.70 -3.76
C THR A 25 -30.03 -1.22 -3.84
N ASP A 26 -31.02 -0.36 -4.11
CA ASP A 26 -30.79 1.10 -4.14
C ASP A 26 -30.53 1.67 -2.73
N HIS A 27 -31.00 0.97 -1.69
CA HIS A 27 -30.74 1.27 -0.28
C HIS A 27 -29.38 0.75 0.20
N PRO A 28 -28.65 1.50 1.06
CA PRO A 28 -27.43 1.02 1.68
C PRO A 28 -27.65 -0.20 2.56
N LEU A 29 -26.67 -1.10 2.56
CA LEU A 29 -26.59 -2.18 3.54
C LEU A 29 -26.15 -1.62 4.89
N GLU A 30 -26.94 -1.82 5.94
CA GLU A 30 -26.60 -1.35 7.27
C GLU A 30 -25.83 -2.43 8.03
N CYS A 31 -24.59 -2.15 8.39
CA CYS A 31 -23.74 -3.07 9.15
C CYS A 31 -23.09 -2.32 10.33
N PRO A 32 -23.87 -1.98 11.37
CA PRO A 32 -23.43 -1.05 12.43
C PRO A 32 -22.22 -1.56 13.22
N ASN A 33 -22.08 -2.88 13.36
CA ASN A 33 -21.03 -3.52 14.17
C ASN A 33 -19.89 -4.13 13.35
N LEU A 34 -19.87 -3.91 12.03
CA LEU A 34 -18.87 -4.45 11.12
C LEU A 34 -17.51 -3.80 11.36
N ARG A 35 -16.50 -4.60 11.68
CA ARG A 35 -15.12 -4.16 11.96
C ARG A 35 -14.16 -4.46 10.82
N LYS A 36 -14.38 -5.56 10.08
CA LYS A 36 -13.54 -5.93 8.95
C LYS A 36 -14.38 -6.34 7.75
N LEU A 37 -14.01 -5.80 6.59
CA LEU A 37 -14.66 -6.06 5.32
C LEU A 37 -13.61 -6.56 4.32
N MET A 38 -13.80 -7.77 3.80
CA MET A 38 -12.92 -8.41 2.83
C MET A 38 -13.72 -8.76 1.58
N LEU A 39 -13.36 -8.17 0.44
CA LEU A 39 -14.15 -8.25 -0.78
C LEU A 39 -13.26 -8.50 -2.00
N PHE A 40 -13.32 -9.70 -2.55
CA PHE A 40 -12.46 -10.11 -3.66
C PHE A 40 -13.27 -10.68 -4.82
N TRP A 41 -12.86 -10.31 -6.04
CA TRP A 41 -13.39 -10.90 -7.27
C TRP A 41 -14.92 -10.91 -7.30
N LEU A 42 -15.52 -9.78 -6.94
CA LEU A 42 -16.97 -9.61 -6.96
C LEU A 42 -17.40 -9.01 -8.28
N THR A 43 -18.57 -9.44 -8.73
CA THR A 43 -19.26 -8.82 -9.86
C THR A 43 -20.45 -8.07 -9.32
N PHE A 44 -20.54 -6.77 -9.59
CA PHE A 44 -21.71 -5.98 -9.23
C PHE A 44 -22.46 -5.53 -10.47
N LYS A 45 -23.79 -5.49 -10.36
CA LYS A 45 -24.66 -4.89 -11.38
C LYS A 45 -24.83 -3.37 -11.19
N LYS A 46 -24.51 -2.87 -10.00
CA LYS A 46 -24.58 -1.46 -9.56
C LYS A 46 -23.52 -1.26 -8.46
N PRO A 47 -23.19 -0.02 -8.06
CA PRO A 47 -22.35 0.20 -6.89
C PRO A 47 -22.94 -0.40 -5.60
N LEU A 48 -22.11 -1.05 -4.78
CA LEU A 48 -22.48 -1.54 -3.45
C LEU A 48 -22.30 -0.44 -2.41
N LYS A 49 -23.41 -0.02 -1.79
CA LYS A 49 -23.43 0.96 -0.71
C LYS A 49 -23.49 0.25 0.64
N ILE A 50 -22.55 0.55 1.54
CA ILE A 50 -22.50 -0.03 2.90
C ILE A 50 -22.35 1.09 3.92
N ARG A 51 -23.23 1.13 4.92
CA ARG A 51 -23.10 2.00 6.09
C ARG A 51 -22.43 1.22 7.23
N THR A 52 -21.25 1.66 7.67
CA THR A 52 -20.38 0.85 8.54
C THR A 52 -19.57 1.69 9.55
N PRO A 53 -20.21 2.27 10.58
CA PRO A 53 -19.58 3.21 11.52
C PRO A 53 -18.41 2.64 12.31
N GLN A 54 -18.38 1.33 12.55
CA GLN A 54 -17.34 0.64 13.33
C GLN A 54 -16.26 -0.01 12.44
N LEU A 55 -16.24 0.26 11.13
CA LEU A 55 -15.26 -0.34 10.23
C LEU A 55 -13.85 0.06 10.65
N GLN A 56 -12.93 -0.90 10.75
CA GLN A 56 -11.53 -0.63 11.07
C GLN A 56 -10.61 -0.97 9.88
N ALA A 57 -10.97 -2.00 9.12
CA ALA A 57 -10.16 -2.50 8.02
C ALA A 57 -11.02 -2.89 6.80
N LEU A 58 -10.62 -2.41 5.63
CA LEU A 58 -11.12 -2.83 4.33
C LEU A 58 -9.98 -3.51 3.56
N THR A 59 -10.23 -4.72 3.06
CA THR A 59 -9.37 -5.39 2.09
C THR A 59 -10.16 -5.71 0.85
N CYS A 60 -9.69 -5.27 -0.31
CA CYS A 60 -10.38 -5.57 -1.57
C CYS A 60 -9.40 -5.59 -2.75
N ASN A 61 -9.88 -6.03 -3.91
CA ASN A 61 -9.15 -5.76 -5.15
C ASN A 61 -9.58 -4.40 -5.74
N ALA A 62 -8.76 -3.85 -6.64
CA ALA A 62 -9.04 -2.55 -7.25
C ALA A 62 -10.39 -2.52 -8.01
N SER A 63 -10.84 -3.65 -8.57
CA SER A 63 -12.12 -3.71 -9.29
C SER A 63 -13.32 -3.54 -8.36
N VAL A 64 -13.26 -4.15 -7.18
CA VAL A 64 -14.28 -3.98 -6.16
C VAL A 64 -14.28 -2.56 -5.61
N LEU A 65 -13.09 -1.99 -5.39
CA LEU A 65 -12.97 -0.63 -4.86
C LEU A 65 -13.71 0.38 -5.74
N ASN A 66 -13.60 0.25 -7.07
CA ASN A 66 -14.34 1.09 -8.03
C ASN A 66 -15.84 1.05 -7.87
N GLN A 67 -16.41 0.00 -7.29
CA GLN A 67 -17.86 -0.18 -7.19
C GLN A 67 -18.35 -0.16 -5.74
N LEU A 68 -17.49 0.22 -4.78
CA LEU A 68 -17.81 0.25 -3.36
C LEU A 68 -18.00 1.69 -2.86
N GLN A 69 -19.13 1.95 -2.21
CA GLN A 69 -19.41 3.20 -1.51
C GLN A 69 -19.52 2.91 -0.01
N LEU A 70 -18.59 3.47 0.76
CA LEU A 70 -18.60 3.40 2.22
C LEU A 70 -19.24 4.67 2.79
N ASN A 71 -20.39 4.50 3.42
CA ASN A 71 -21.09 5.57 4.12
C ASN A 71 -20.72 5.52 5.61
N GLU A 72 -20.34 6.67 6.17
CA GLU A 72 -20.08 6.84 7.60
C GLU A 72 -19.12 5.78 8.16
N ALA A 73 -17.83 5.87 7.85
CA ALA A 73 -16.81 4.94 8.35
C ALA A 73 -15.71 5.66 9.16
N PRO A 74 -16.05 6.46 10.20
CA PRO A 74 -15.09 7.31 10.91
C PRO A 74 -13.98 6.55 11.64
N GLN A 75 -14.20 5.26 11.96
CA GLN A 75 -13.21 4.40 12.61
C GLN A 75 -12.28 3.69 11.61
N ALA A 76 -12.51 3.87 10.30
CA ALA A 76 -11.77 3.16 9.27
C ALA A 76 -10.34 3.68 9.22
N ASN A 77 -9.39 2.77 9.32
CA ASN A 77 -7.98 3.13 9.45
C ASN A 77 -7.10 2.43 8.41
N ARG A 78 -7.37 1.14 8.14
CA ARG A 78 -6.55 0.29 7.28
C ARG A 78 -7.25 -0.07 5.97
N LEU A 79 -6.65 0.33 4.85
CA LEU A 79 -7.07 -0.05 3.51
C LEU A 79 -6.00 -0.95 2.88
N SER A 80 -6.40 -2.09 2.35
CA SER A 80 -5.52 -3.01 1.62
C SER A 80 -6.12 -3.29 0.24
N ILE A 81 -5.38 -2.93 -0.80
CA ILE A 81 -5.81 -3.04 -2.19
C ILE A 81 -4.92 -4.05 -2.92
N ASP A 82 -5.56 -5.04 -3.50
CA ASP A 82 -4.96 -6.00 -4.42
C ASP A 82 -5.08 -5.50 -5.87
N MET A 83 -3.94 -5.22 -6.50
CA MET A 83 -3.87 -4.65 -7.85
C MET A 83 -3.77 -5.71 -8.96
N ARG A 84 -3.87 -7.02 -8.65
CA ARG A 84 -3.71 -8.12 -9.64
C ARG A 84 -4.72 -8.04 -10.80
N ARG A 85 -5.86 -7.41 -10.59
CA ARG A 85 -6.91 -7.17 -11.59
C ARG A 85 -7.48 -5.75 -11.46
N ALA A 86 -6.62 -4.74 -11.60
CA ALA A 86 -7.11 -3.37 -11.73
C ALA A 86 -8.05 -3.27 -12.94
N PRO A 87 -9.30 -2.81 -12.77
CA PRO A 87 -10.23 -2.65 -13.87
C PRO A 87 -9.76 -1.52 -14.79
N TYR A 88 -10.19 -1.60 -16.04
CA TYR A 88 -9.63 -0.84 -17.16
C TYR A 88 -10.40 0.45 -17.48
N ASP A 89 -11.33 0.90 -16.63
CA ASP A 89 -12.11 2.09 -16.95
C ASP A 89 -12.37 2.99 -15.72
N PRO A 90 -11.80 4.21 -15.69
CA PRO A 90 -12.15 5.25 -14.73
C PRO A 90 -13.61 5.70 -14.79
N SER A 91 -14.30 5.48 -15.92
CA SER A 91 -15.68 5.94 -16.13
C SER A 91 -16.71 5.19 -15.27
N GLU A 92 -16.37 3.99 -14.78
CA GLU A 92 -17.25 3.16 -13.94
C GLU A 92 -17.04 3.37 -12.42
N MET A 93 -16.30 4.41 -12.02
CA MET A 93 -15.97 4.66 -10.61
C MET A 93 -17.17 5.20 -9.83
N ALA A 94 -17.58 4.47 -8.80
CA ALA A 94 -18.47 4.93 -7.76
C ALA A 94 -17.74 5.87 -6.80
N TYR A 95 -18.25 7.10 -6.63
CA TYR A 95 -17.80 8.16 -5.72
C TYR A 95 -16.69 7.78 -4.70
N PRO A 96 -15.41 8.02 -5.02
CA PRO A 96 -14.30 7.59 -4.18
C PRO A 96 -14.07 8.45 -2.92
N ALA A 97 -14.84 9.53 -2.72
CA ALA A 97 -14.80 10.39 -1.51
C ALA A 97 -15.01 9.60 -0.20
N SER A 98 -15.67 8.45 -0.31
CA SER A 98 -15.92 7.47 0.74
C SER A 98 -14.66 6.91 1.43
N PHE A 99 -13.46 7.14 0.88
CA PHE A 99 -12.20 6.56 1.37
C PHE A 99 -11.27 7.54 2.12
N SER A 100 -11.74 8.76 2.39
CA SER A 100 -10.98 9.79 3.12
C SER A 100 -10.70 9.47 4.60
N PHE A 101 -11.31 8.43 5.16
CA PHE A 101 -11.14 8.04 6.56
C PHE A 101 -9.81 7.30 6.83
N PHE A 102 -9.31 6.56 5.84
CA PHE A 102 -8.17 5.68 6.02
C PHE A 102 -6.86 6.46 6.21
N ARG A 103 -5.97 5.94 7.07
CA ARG A 103 -4.63 6.50 7.32
C ARG A 103 -3.50 5.59 6.85
N LYS A 104 -3.77 4.28 6.76
CA LYS A 104 -2.81 3.26 6.37
C LYS A 104 -3.27 2.58 5.09
N LEU A 105 -2.44 2.62 4.05
CA LEU A 105 -2.70 1.99 2.76
C LEU A 105 -1.66 0.90 2.50
N LYS A 106 -2.12 -0.30 2.16
CA LYS A 106 -1.29 -1.37 1.60
C LYS A 106 -1.69 -1.64 0.15
N LEU A 107 -0.73 -1.60 -0.77
CA LEU A 107 -0.90 -1.93 -2.19
C LEU A 107 -0.13 -3.21 -2.50
N THR A 108 -0.82 -4.23 -3.02
CA THR A 108 -0.17 -5.47 -3.50
C THR A 108 -0.08 -5.44 -5.03
N VAL A 109 1.15 -5.39 -5.57
CA VAL A 109 1.41 -5.05 -6.98
C VAL A 109 2.11 -6.15 -7.80
N SER A 110 2.49 -7.27 -7.16
CA SER A 110 3.28 -8.38 -7.75
C SER A 110 2.73 -8.98 -9.05
N HIS A 111 1.44 -8.83 -9.33
CA HIS A 111 0.83 -9.28 -10.59
C HIS A 111 -0.03 -8.21 -11.26
N CYS A 112 0.29 -6.93 -11.05
CA CYS A 112 -0.37 -5.82 -11.74
C CYS A 112 0.19 -5.68 -13.17
N PHE A 113 -0.32 -6.46 -14.12
CA PHE A 113 0.15 -6.46 -15.51
C PHE A 113 -0.27 -5.20 -16.31
N ARG A 114 -1.24 -4.45 -15.81
CA ARG A 114 -1.82 -3.26 -16.45
C ARG A 114 -1.88 -2.12 -15.44
N TYR A 115 -0.73 -1.49 -15.19
CA TYR A 115 -0.68 -0.25 -14.42
C TYR A 115 -1.38 0.85 -15.21
N ASP A 116 -2.32 1.55 -14.58
CA ASP A 116 -3.00 2.72 -15.15
C ASP A 116 -2.76 3.93 -14.26
N ASN A 117 -1.98 4.88 -14.78
CA ASN A 117 -1.67 6.12 -14.09
C ASN A 117 -2.93 6.98 -13.86
N ARG A 118 -3.95 6.90 -14.73
CA ARG A 118 -5.20 7.65 -14.54
C ARG A 118 -5.96 7.14 -13.33
N TRP A 119 -6.09 5.82 -13.17
CA TRP A 119 -6.70 5.21 -12.00
C TRP A 119 -6.00 5.68 -10.72
N PHE A 120 -4.67 5.62 -10.69
CA PHE A 120 -3.89 6.06 -9.54
C PHE A 120 -4.05 7.55 -9.26
N SER A 121 -3.96 8.41 -10.27
CA SER A 121 -4.14 9.85 -10.12
C SER A 121 -5.50 10.20 -9.52
N VAL A 122 -6.57 9.57 -10.01
CA VAL A 122 -7.93 9.76 -9.46
C VAL A 122 -7.98 9.31 -8.00
N TYR A 123 -7.61 8.08 -7.69
CA TYR A 123 -7.70 7.56 -6.31
C TYR A 123 -6.77 8.25 -5.32
N CYS A 124 -5.59 8.71 -5.76
CA CYS A 124 -4.66 9.42 -4.88
C CYS A 124 -5.27 10.71 -4.31
N SER A 125 -6.13 11.41 -5.07
CA SER A 125 -6.86 12.58 -4.57
C SER A 125 -7.79 12.26 -3.39
N TYR A 126 -8.31 11.04 -3.33
CA TYR A 126 -9.19 10.55 -2.27
C TYR A 126 -8.45 9.85 -1.13
N PHE A 127 -7.18 9.52 -1.35
CA PHE A 127 -6.26 9.00 -0.35
C PHE A 127 -5.40 10.09 0.27
N ASN A 128 -5.83 11.36 0.20
CA ASN A 128 -5.14 12.50 0.80
C ASN A 128 -4.91 12.35 2.31
N ALA A 129 -5.71 11.54 2.99
CA ALA A 129 -5.63 11.25 4.41
C ALA A 129 -4.54 10.23 4.79
N ILE A 130 -3.98 9.51 3.81
CA ILE A 130 -3.01 8.43 4.03
C ILE A 130 -1.67 9.00 4.48
N THR A 131 -1.18 8.49 5.62
CA THR A 131 0.10 8.86 6.23
C THR A 131 1.10 7.71 6.22
N GLU A 132 0.62 6.46 6.13
CA GLU A 132 1.43 5.25 6.04
C GLU A 132 1.11 4.49 4.75
N LEU A 133 2.13 4.26 3.93
CA LEU A 133 2.03 3.51 2.67
C LEU A 133 2.90 2.26 2.73
N ILE A 134 2.32 1.11 2.41
CA ILE A 134 3.03 -0.16 2.20
C ILE A 134 2.84 -0.55 0.73
N VAL A 135 3.92 -0.73 -0.01
CA VAL A 135 3.91 -1.30 -1.36
C VAL A 135 4.53 -2.70 -1.29
N ASP A 136 3.79 -3.69 -1.76
CA ASP A 136 4.07 -5.11 -1.58
C ASP A 136 4.14 -5.82 -2.93
N GLY A 137 5.31 -6.36 -3.27
CA GLY A 137 5.60 -7.03 -4.54
C GLY A 137 6.21 -6.13 -5.62
N LYS A 138 6.66 -6.75 -6.72
CA LYS A 138 7.27 -6.06 -7.88
C LYS A 138 6.28 -5.95 -9.04
N PHE A 139 6.15 -4.77 -9.64
CA PHE A 139 5.41 -4.62 -10.90
C PHE A 139 6.07 -5.44 -12.01
N PRO A 140 5.31 -6.20 -12.81
CA PRO A 140 5.86 -7.03 -13.90
C PRO A 140 6.62 -6.24 -14.97
N LYS A 141 6.27 -4.97 -15.20
CA LYS A 141 6.90 -4.07 -16.19
C LYS A 141 7.12 -2.69 -15.58
N ASN A 142 8.18 -2.00 -16.03
CA ASN A 142 8.50 -0.61 -15.65
C ASN A 142 8.43 -0.34 -14.14
N HIS A 143 8.94 -1.29 -13.34
CA HIS A 143 8.72 -1.30 -11.90
C HIS A 143 9.09 0.00 -11.19
N TYR A 144 10.28 0.52 -11.46
CA TYR A 144 10.76 1.74 -10.82
C TYR A 144 9.96 2.98 -11.22
N MET A 145 9.52 3.05 -12.48
CA MET A 145 8.66 4.14 -12.96
C MET A 145 7.31 4.13 -12.23
N HIS A 146 6.63 2.97 -12.19
CA HIS A 146 5.33 2.87 -11.52
C HIS A 146 5.43 3.05 -10.00
N LEU A 147 6.51 2.58 -9.37
CA LEU A 147 6.76 2.84 -7.95
C LEU A 147 6.91 4.35 -7.69
N LYS A 148 7.69 5.04 -8.52
CA LYS A 148 7.86 6.50 -8.44
C LYS A 148 6.53 7.22 -8.60
N ASP A 149 5.71 6.86 -9.57
CA ASP A 149 4.39 7.46 -9.81
C ASP A 149 3.47 7.35 -8.58
N ILE A 150 3.37 6.15 -7.98
CA ILE A 150 2.55 5.90 -6.79
C ILE A 150 3.01 6.75 -5.61
N VAL A 151 4.31 6.71 -5.30
CA VAL A 151 4.84 7.37 -4.11
C VAL A 151 4.79 8.89 -4.26
N SER A 152 4.99 9.40 -5.48
CA SER A 152 4.92 10.85 -5.74
C SER A 152 3.50 11.41 -5.64
N SER A 153 2.48 10.57 -5.88
CA SER A 153 1.08 10.99 -5.89
C SER A 153 0.45 11.09 -4.49
N LEU A 154 1.04 10.43 -3.48
CA LEU A 154 0.52 10.42 -2.10
C LEU A 154 1.30 11.38 -1.20
N THR A 155 1.00 12.66 -1.33
CA THR A 155 1.81 13.76 -0.76
C THR A 155 1.80 13.84 0.77
N GLN A 156 0.82 13.25 1.45
CA GLN A 156 0.71 13.24 2.92
C GLN A 156 1.43 12.04 3.57
N VAL A 157 1.99 11.13 2.77
CA VAL A 157 2.71 9.96 3.30
C VAL A 157 3.96 10.42 4.06
N SER A 158 4.07 9.97 5.30
CA SER A 158 5.21 10.19 6.19
C SER A 158 6.05 8.94 6.42
N SER A 159 5.44 7.76 6.24
CA SER A 159 6.09 6.46 6.39
C SER A 159 5.82 5.59 5.16
N LEU A 160 6.88 5.20 4.46
CA LEU A 160 6.85 4.30 3.31
C LEU A 160 7.43 2.94 3.70
N THR A 161 6.79 1.85 3.30
CA THR A 161 7.32 0.48 3.44
C THR A 161 7.33 -0.19 2.09
N LEU A 162 8.48 -0.72 1.69
CA LEU A 162 8.69 -1.46 0.45
C LEU A 162 8.96 -2.91 0.80
N ARG A 163 8.15 -3.83 0.26
CA ARG A 163 8.24 -5.25 0.59
C ARG A 163 8.28 -6.17 -0.64
N TRP A 164 9.07 -7.24 -0.60
CA TRP A 164 9.12 -8.27 -1.66
C TRP A 164 9.34 -7.71 -3.07
N MET A 165 10.25 -6.74 -3.21
CA MET A 165 10.49 -6.07 -4.50
C MET A 165 11.96 -5.78 -4.76
N SER A 166 12.27 -5.31 -5.97
CA SER A 166 13.57 -4.73 -6.30
C SER A 166 13.51 -3.23 -6.00
N VAL A 167 14.39 -2.70 -5.15
CA VAL A 167 14.40 -1.27 -4.83
C VAL A 167 15.35 -0.50 -5.76
N PRO A 168 14.97 0.70 -6.24
CA PRO A 168 15.85 1.54 -7.05
C PRO A 168 17.06 2.06 -6.24
N SER A 169 18.09 2.50 -6.97
CA SER A 169 19.27 3.17 -6.40
C SER A 169 19.01 4.59 -5.93
N ASP A 170 17.93 5.22 -6.40
CA ASP A 170 17.62 6.62 -6.12
C ASP A 170 16.17 6.80 -5.67
N PHE A 171 15.99 7.41 -4.51
CA PHE A 171 14.74 7.83 -3.88
C PHE A 171 14.74 9.35 -3.61
N SER A 172 15.55 10.13 -4.32
CA SER A 172 15.54 11.60 -4.26
C SER A 172 14.18 12.22 -4.60
N TYR A 173 13.34 11.49 -5.35
CA TYR A 173 12.00 11.90 -5.74
C TYR A 173 10.94 11.76 -4.63
N LEU A 174 11.27 11.18 -3.47
CA LEU A 174 10.29 11.00 -2.39
C LEU A 174 9.69 12.34 -1.96
N PRO A 175 8.37 12.42 -1.68
CA PRO A 175 7.76 13.63 -1.14
C PRO A 175 8.46 14.11 0.14
N VAL A 176 8.52 15.42 0.33
CA VAL A 176 9.18 16.08 1.49
C VAL A 176 8.64 15.60 2.84
N ASN A 177 7.40 15.10 2.87
CA ASN A 177 6.76 14.58 4.06
C ASN A 177 7.26 13.18 4.46
N VAL A 178 7.83 12.40 3.54
CA VAL A 178 8.35 11.07 3.84
C VAL A 178 9.56 11.20 4.77
N LYS A 179 9.40 10.77 6.02
CA LYS A 179 10.45 10.80 7.06
C LYS A 179 11.02 9.41 7.34
N THR A 180 10.21 8.37 7.16
CA THR A 180 10.58 6.98 7.45
C THR A 180 10.43 6.12 6.20
N VAL A 181 11.46 5.33 5.89
CA VAL A 181 11.41 4.29 4.86
C VAL A 181 11.75 2.95 5.50
N ASN A 182 10.89 1.96 5.32
CA ASN A 182 11.15 0.57 5.70
C ASN A 182 11.37 -0.25 4.41
N ILE A 183 12.43 -1.04 4.37
CA ILE A 183 12.77 -1.96 3.29
C ILE A 183 12.75 -3.37 3.87
N GLU A 184 11.83 -4.20 3.41
CA GLU A 184 11.54 -5.51 3.98
C GLU A 184 11.58 -6.60 2.90
N ASP A 185 12.46 -7.60 3.03
CA ASP A 185 12.57 -8.72 2.09
C ASP A 185 12.73 -8.27 0.62
N CYS A 186 13.64 -7.32 0.39
CA CYS A 186 13.86 -6.69 -0.91
C CYS A 186 15.19 -7.10 -1.56
N THR A 187 15.32 -6.79 -2.85
CA THR A 187 16.55 -6.93 -3.63
C THR A 187 16.99 -5.58 -4.18
N THR A 188 18.28 -5.42 -4.52
CA THR A 188 18.80 -4.26 -5.24
C THR A 188 19.91 -4.66 -6.20
N GLU A 189 20.01 -3.95 -7.32
CA GLU A 189 21.14 -4.06 -8.26
C GLU A 189 22.23 -3.03 -7.96
N ALA A 190 21.97 -2.11 -7.04
CA ALA A 190 22.83 -0.96 -6.78
C ALA A 190 23.73 -1.19 -5.58
N ASP A 191 24.99 -0.77 -5.73
CA ASP A 191 25.95 -0.71 -4.64
C ASP A 191 25.68 0.45 -3.68
N SER A 192 24.68 1.30 -3.92
CA SER A 192 24.32 2.37 -3.01
C SER A 192 22.89 2.83 -3.28
N ILE A 193 22.19 3.24 -2.23
CA ILE A 193 20.83 3.80 -2.34
C ILE A 193 20.87 5.24 -1.81
N GLN A 194 20.45 6.18 -2.65
CA GLN A 194 20.31 7.58 -2.31
C GLN A 194 18.86 7.86 -1.86
N PHE A 195 18.69 8.63 -0.79
CA PHE A 195 17.38 9.12 -0.35
C PHE A 195 17.31 10.64 -0.39
N GLY A 196 16.09 11.18 -0.47
CA GLY A 196 15.86 12.61 -0.33
C GLY A 196 16.23 13.13 1.06
N PRO A 197 16.60 14.43 1.18
CA PRO A 197 17.06 15.03 2.44
C PRO A 197 15.98 15.06 3.54
N SER A 198 14.71 14.84 3.19
CA SER A 198 13.60 14.74 4.14
C SER A 198 13.61 13.45 4.96
N VAL A 199 14.24 12.38 4.46
CA VAL A 199 14.22 11.05 5.08
C VAL A 199 15.13 11.04 6.31
N ARG A 200 14.55 10.81 7.48
CA ARG A 200 15.23 10.80 8.78
C ARG A 200 15.55 9.40 9.28
N CYS A 201 14.78 8.40 8.85
CA CYS A 201 14.89 7.04 9.34
C CYS A 201 14.77 6.05 8.18
N VAL A 202 15.71 5.12 8.08
CA VAL A 202 15.62 4.00 7.16
C VAL A 202 15.79 2.69 7.95
N ARG A 203 14.77 1.84 7.90
CA ARG A 203 14.80 0.51 8.51
C ARG A 203 14.94 -0.53 7.41
N VAL A 204 15.88 -1.44 7.59
CA VAL A 204 16.12 -2.54 6.64
C VAL A 204 15.99 -3.87 7.37
N SER A 205 15.01 -4.67 6.93
CA SER A 205 14.84 -6.07 7.29
C SER A 205 15.04 -6.89 6.03
N ASN A 206 16.23 -7.46 5.83
CA ASN A 206 16.61 -8.23 4.64
C ASN A 206 16.65 -7.42 3.33
N LEU A 207 17.86 -7.17 2.84
CA LEU A 207 18.14 -6.60 1.53
C LEU A 207 19.26 -7.40 0.86
N TRP A 208 19.00 -7.91 -0.34
CA TRP A 208 19.94 -8.77 -1.09
C TRP A 208 20.39 -8.10 -2.39
N MET A 209 21.63 -8.39 -2.82
CA MET A 209 22.08 -8.00 -4.15
C MET A 209 21.58 -8.98 -5.21
N TRP A 210 20.99 -8.48 -6.31
CA TRP A 210 20.31 -9.29 -7.34
C TRP A 210 21.21 -10.35 -7.99
N ASN A 211 22.52 -10.06 -8.12
CA ASN A 211 23.51 -10.94 -8.77
C ASN A 211 24.42 -11.68 -7.77
N MET A 212 24.12 -11.64 -6.48
CA MET A 212 24.88 -12.39 -5.49
C MET A 212 24.24 -13.77 -5.27
N PRO A 213 25.04 -14.81 -4.99
CA PRO A 213 24.51 -16.07 -4.50
C PRO A 213 23.50 -15.80 -3.37
N ASP A 214 22.42 -16.59 -3.33
CA ASP A 214 21.29 -16.47 -2.39
C ASP A 214 21.68 -16.36 -0.90
N ASP A 215 22.95 -16.62 -0.59
CA ASP A 215 23.54 -16.66 0.74
C ASP A 215 24.33 -15.40 1.12
N ILE A 216 24.37 -14.34 0.31
CA ILE A 216 25.14 -13.13 0.62
C ILE A 216 24.23 -11.92 0.86
N GLY A 217 24.09 -11.56 2.13
CA GLY A 217 23.51 -10.28 2.54
C GLY A 217 24.56 -9.17 2.50
N VAL A 218 24.11 -7.95 2.17
CA VAL A 218 24.96 -6.75 2.17
C VAL A 218 24.59 -5.91 3.39
N GLU A 219 25.53 -5.72 4.32
CA GLU A 219 25.34 -4.76 5.41
C GLU A 219 25.41 -3.33 4.83
N MET A 220 24.44 -2.47 5.15
CA MET A 220 24.42 -1.07 4.70
C MET A 220 24.76 -0.14 5.88
N GLN A 221 25.54 0.91 5.62
CA GLN A 221 25.82 2.02 6.52
C GLN A 221 25.26 3.31 5.91
N LEU A 222 24.66 4.15 6.75
CA LEU A 222 24.36 5.53 6.38
C LEU A 222 25.66 6.35 6.39
N LEU A 223 25.93 6.99 5.26
CA LEU A 223 26.96 7.99 5.08
C LEU A 223 26.40 9.40 5.32
N PRO A 224 27.26 10.41 5.52
CA PRO A 224 26.86 11.82 5.53
C PRO A 224 26.01 12.20 4.30
N GLU A 225 25.19 13.25 4.43
CA GLU A 225 24.32 13.79 3.36
C GLU A 225 23.21 12.85 2.86
N GLY A 226 22.77 11.88 3.65
CA GLY A 226 21.64 11.01 3.27
C GLY A 226 21.98 9.94 2.22
N ARG A 227 23.27 9.65 2.03
CA ARG A 227 23.75 8.58 1.15
C ARG A 227 23.88 7.28 1.93
N PHE A 228 23.58 6.14 1.33
CA PHE A 228 23.79 4.82 1.94
C PHE A 228 24.77 4.03 1.10
N SER A 229 25.82 3.50 1.73
CA SER A 229 26.75 2.57 1.09
C SER A 229 26.79 1.24 1.83
N PRO A 230 27.15 0.15 1.15
CA PRO A 230 27.50 -1.10 1.79
C PRO A 230 28.68 -0.85 2.74
N LEU A 231 28.64 -1.48 3.91
CA LEU A 231 29.80 -1.65 4.77
C LEU A 231 30.82 -2.45 3.96
N SER A 232 31.89 -1.78 3.54
CA SER A 232 32.95 -2.27 2.64
C SER A 232 33.70 -3.53 3.12
N SER A 233 33.35 -4.09 4.28
CA SER A 233 34.13 -5.14 4.96
C SER A 233 33.34 -6.36 5.43
N LYS A 234 32.02 -6.47 5.22
CA LYS A 234 31.25 -7.64 5.69
C LYS A 234 30.23 -8.14 4.68
N ARG A 235 30.68 -9.03 3.79
CA ARG A 235 29.80 -10.03 3.17
C ARG A 235 29.36 -10.98 4.27
N VAL A 236 28.08 -10.98 4.64
CA VAL A 236 27.57 -11.92 5.63
C VAL A 236 26.99 -13.12 4.89
N LEU A 237 27.57 -14.29 5.12
CA LEU A 237 26.97 -15.57 4.72
C LEU A 237 25.68 -15.77 5.54
N VAL A 238 24.53 -15.54 4.92
CA VAL A 238 23.22 -15.76 5.52
C VAL A 238 22.49 -16.78 4.66
N ARG A 239 22.31 -18.01 5.16
CA ARG A 239 21.44 -18.99 4.48
C ARG A 239 20.06 -18.38 4.24
N LYS A 240 19.60 -18.45 2.98
CA LYS A 240 18.23 -18.12 2.56
C LYS A 240 17.21 -18.63 3.60
N GLY A 241 16.41 -17.74 4.19
CA GLY A 241 15.37 -18.08 5.17
C GLY A 241 15.65 -17.73 6.64
N LYS A 242 16.86 -17.24 7.00
CA LYS A 242 17.10 -16.66 8.32
C LYS A 242 16.79 -15.15 8.26
N VAL A 243 15.68 -14.74 8.88
CA VAL A 243 15.32 -13.32 9.03
C VAL A 243 16.48 -12.61 9.74
N MET A 244 17.15 -11.67 9.07
CA MET A 244 18.07 -10.78 9.77
C MET A 244 17.24 -9.91 10.71
N THR A 245 17.67 -9.80 11.97
CA THR A 245 17.04 -8.87 12.91
C THR A 245 16.92 -7.49 12.24
N PRO A 246 15.72 -6.87 12.23
CA PRO A 246 15.52 -5.57 11.62
C PRO A 246 16.60 -4.58 12.08
N ARG A 247 17.37 -4.02 11.14
CA ARG A 247 18.37 -3.00 11.46
C ARG A 247 17.78 -1.64 11.18
N THR A 248 17.70 -0.81 12.21
CA THR A 248 17.29 0.59 12.05
C THR A 248 18.53 1.43 11.91
N ILE A 249 18.59 2.23 10.85
CA ILE A 249 19.63 3.23 10.64
C ILE A 249 18.96 4.61 10.73
N TYR A 250 19.46 5.45 11.62
CA TYR A 250 18.96 6.80 11.85
C TYR A 250 19.83 7.81 11.11
N SER A 251 19.20 8.82 10.50
CA SER A 251 19.93 10.00 10.02
C SER A 251 20.51 10.76 11.20
N THR A 252 21.81 11.06 11.14
CA THR A 252 22.51 11.88 12.14
C THR A 252 22.23 13.37 11.99
N VAL A 253 21.42 13.78 11.01
CA VAL A 253 21.07 15.19 10.79
C VAL A 253 19.91 15.57 11.72
N GLU A 254 20.23 15.83 12.98
CA GLU A 254 19.52 16.88 13.71
C GLU A 254 19.93 18.22 13.07
N GLY A 255 18.94 19.06 12.80
CA GLY A 255 19.12 20.26 11.97
C GLY A 255 20.18 21.23 12.49
N VAL A 256 20.82 21.89 11.53
CA VAL A 256 21.17 23.31 11.64
C VAL A 256 20.26 24.04 10.68
#